data_AF-A0AAN5W646-F1
#
_entry.id   AF-A0AAN5W646-F1
#
_cell.length_a   1.000
_cell.length_b   1.000
_cell.length_c   1.000
_cell.angle_alpha   90.00
_cell.angle_beta   90.00
_cell.angle_gamma   90.00
#
_symmetry.space_group_name_H-M   'P 1'
#
loop_
_entity.id
_entity.type
_entity.pdbx_description
1 polymer ?
#
loop_
_entity_poly.entity_id
_entity_poly.type
_entity_poly.pdbx_seq_one_letter_code
_entity_poly.pdbx_strand_id
1 'polypeptide(L)'
;MNPTIKVLNPQDPKADPNPYVEAVSSDDEDVTYTLEDWVKVIAKDGNGHDISDRVVYDASAVDYTKAGDYPVEVSVMDDQFNMSSAFFTVHVLSPKEVKLVESGRPLRRESEVQRAAKSDKIERIVDKISYIVIFAVLIGLLVYTYLDTF
;
A
#
# COMPACT_ATOMS: atom_id res chain seq x y z
N MET A 1 21.02 4.38 -14.48
CA MET A 1 20.33 3.91 -13.26
C MET A 1 18.89 4.32 -13.40
N ASN A 2 17.94 3.45 -13.05
CA ASN A 2 16.53 3.80 -13.19
C ASN A 2 16.11 4.87 -12.18
N PRO A 3 15.16 5.75 -12.52
CA PRO A 3 14.61 6.69 -11.56
C PRO A 3 13.88 5.96 -10.43
N THR A 4 13.79 6.62 -9.28
CA THR A 4 13.03 6.14 -8.12
C THR A 4 11.77 6.97 -7.97
N ILE A 5 10.63 6.32 -7.75
CA ILE A 5 9.34 6.97 -7.48
C ILE A 5 8.84 6.56 -6.08
N LYS A 6 8.29 7.54 -5.36
CA LYS A 6 7.64 7.33 -4.06
C LYS A 6 6.31 8.07 -4.03
N VAL A 7 5.23 7.35 -3.74
CA VAL A 7 3.90 7.91 -3.52
C VAL A 7 3.69 8.07 -2.02
N LEU A 8 3.28 9.25 -1.59
CA LEU A 8 3.03 9.58 -0.18
C LEU A 8 1.60 10.07 -0.02
N ASN A 9 0.96 9.69 1.09
CA ASN A 9 -0.30 10.28 1.51
C ASN A 9 -0.01 11.62 2.24
N PRO A 10 -0.50 12.78 1.77
CA PRO A 10 -0.30 14.08 2.42
C PRO A 10 -0.91 14.16 3.83
N GLN A 11 -1.98 13.41 4.08
CA GLN A 11 -2.67 13.39 5.38
C GLN A 11 -1.97 12.48 6.40
N ASP A 12 -1.31 11.41 5.94
CA ASP A 12 -0.45 10.56 6.77
C ASP A 12 0.79 10.08 6.00
N PRO A 13 1.92 10.83 6.04
CA PRO A 13 3.15 10.48 5.33
C PRO A 13 3.82 9.18 5.80
N LYS A 14 3.35 8.58 6.91
CA LYS A 14 3.84 7.30 7.43
C LYS A 14 2.92 6.12 7.07
N ALA A 15 1.72 6.39 6.56
CA ALA A 15 0.86 5.35 6.02
C ALA A 15 1.55 4.68 4.82
N ASP A 16 1.25 3.40 4.63
CA ASP A 16 1.62 2.64 3.41
C ASP A 16 1.24 3.47 2.17
N PRO A 17 1.99 3.43 1.05
CA PRO A 17 1.68 4.12 -0.22
C PRO A 17 0.34 3.72 -0.87
N ASN A 18 -0.58 3.11 -0.11
CA ASN A 18 -2.00 3.08 -0.39
C ASN A 18 -2.69 4.31 0.26
N PRO A 19 -2.59 5.52 -0.34
CA PRO A 19 -3.30 6.70 0.10
C PRO A 19 -4.80 6.37 0.09
N TYR A 20 -5.41 6.48 1.25
CA TYR A 20 -6.83 6.28 1.38
C TYR A 20 -7.53 7.53 0.83
N VAL A 21 -7.85 7.46 -0.46
CA VAL A 21 -8.46 8.55 -1.20
C VAL A 21 -9.96 8.29 -1.27
N GLU A 22 -10.74 9.13 -0.59
CA GLU A 22 -12.20 9.05 -0.60
C GLU A 22 -12.78 9.93 -1.71
N ALA A 23 -13.19 9.31 -2.82
CA ALA A 23 -14.08 9.96 -3.77
C ALA A 23 -15.52 9.56 -3.42
N VAL A 24 -16.38 10.54 -3.15
CA VAL A 24 -17.82 10.26 -2.99
C VAL A 24 -18.40 10.02 -4.37
N SER A 25 -19.03 8.87 -4.61
CA SER A 25 -19.71 8.65 -5.89
C SER A 25 -20.78 9.73 -6.09
N SER A 26 -20.57 10.61 -7.07
CA SER A 26 -21.52 11.64 -7.46
C SER A 26 -22.16 11.29 -8.79
N ASP A 27 -23.49 11.45 -8.89
CA ASP A 27 -24.21 11.40 -10.17
C ASP A 27 -24.01 12.68 -11.00
N ASP A 28 -23.34 13.69 -10.42
CA ASP A 28 -22.99 14.95 -11.10
C ASP A 28 -21.75 14.75 -11.98
N GLU A 29 -21.92 14.94 -13.30
CA GLU A 29 -20.85 14.88 -14.32
C GLU A 29 -19.78 15.96 -14.15
N ASP A 30 -20.01 17.00 -13.34
CA ASP A 30 -19.14 18.17 -13.21
C ASP A 30 -18.11 18.07 -12.06
N VAL A 31 -18.09 16.98 -11.29
CA VAL A 31 -17.10 16.80 -10.22
C VAL A 31 -15.76 16.37 -10.83
N THR A 32 -14.84 17.32 -10.96
CA THR A 32 -13.46 17.04 -11.36
C THR A 32 -12.62 16.71 -10.13
N TYR A 33 -12.04 15.51 -10.09
CA TYR A 33 -11.10 15.10 -9.05
C TYR A 33 -9.67 15.34 -9.50
N THR A 34 -8.89 16.09 -8.72
CA THR A 34 -7.46 16.31 -8.96
C THR A 34 -6.67 15.35 -8.06
N LEU A 35 -6.01 14.36 -8.66
CA LEU A 35 -5.23 13.36 -7.90
C LEU A 35 -4.11 14.00 -7.05
N GLU A 36 -3.56 15.12 -7.50
CA GLU A 36 -2.47 15.86 -6.83
C GLU A 36 -2.89 16.41 -5.46
N ASP A 37 -4.19 16.59 -5.22
CA ASP A 37 -4.72 17.02 -3.91
C ASP A 37 -4.71 15.87 -2.90
N TRP A 38 -4.63 14.63 -3.38
CA TRP A 38 -4.79 13.41 -2.59
C TRP A 38 -3.49 12.66 -2.36
N VAL A 39 -2.52 12.83 -3.26
CA VAL A 39 -1.23 12.15 -3.20
C VAL A 39 -0.08 13.11 -3.48
N LYS A 40 1.03 12.93 -2.76
CA LYS A 40 2.29 13.59 -3.07
C LYS A 40 3.25 12.58 -3.67
N VAL A 41 3.57 12.75 -4.95
CA VAL A 41 4.58 11.92 -5.62
C VAL A 41 5.92 12.62 -5.59
N ILE A 42 6.96 11.89 -5.18
CA ILE A 42 8.35 12.31 -5.22
C ILE A 42 9.10 11.38 -6.15
N ALA A 43 9.74 11.93 -7.18
CA ALA A 43 10.56 11.19 -8.12
C ALA A 43 11.99 11.74 -8.14
N LYS A 44 12.97 10.82 -8.24
CA LYS A 44 14.39 11.17 -8.36
C LYS A 44 15.04 10.42 -9.52
N ASP A 45 15.92 11.10 -10.27
CA ASP A 45 16.72 10.48 -11.32
C ASP A 45 17.78 9.52 -10.74
N GLY A 46 18.51 8.83 -11.62
CA GLY A 46 19.60 7.93 -11.21
C GLY A 46 20.77 8.60 -10.49
N ASN A 47 20.86 9.93 -10.50
CA ASN A 47 21.88 10.73 -9.81
C ASN A 47 21.34 11.41 -8.54
N GLY A 48 20.05 11.25 -8.22
CA GLY A 48 19.38 11.81 -7.07
C GLY A 48 18.78 13.21 -7.25
N HIS A 49 18.78 13.77 -8.48
CA HIS A 49 18.09 15.02 -8.81
C HIS A 49 16.58 14.82 -8.77
N ASP A 50 15.87 15.87 -8.35
CA ASP A 50 14.41 15.87 -8.32
C ASP A 50 13.85 15.97 -9.75
N ILE A 51 12.96 15.03 -10.08
CA ILE A 51 12.24 14.97 -11.37
C ILE A 51 10.74 14.78 -11.13
N SER A 52 10.24 15.17 -9.95
CA SER A 52 8.84 15.01 -9.56
C SER A 52 7.85 15.78 -10.43
N ASP A 53 8.33 16.82 -11.13
CA ASP A 53 7.58 17.63 -12.10
C ASP A 53 7.27 16.88 -13.42
N ARG A 54 7.90 15.73 -13.65
CA ARG A 54 7.74 14.89 -14.86
C ARG A 54 6.85 13.67 -14.63
N VAL A 55 6.26 13.55 -13.45
CA VAL A 55 5.38 12.43 -13.11
C VAL A 55 4.10 12.51 -13.94
N VAL A 56 3.72 11.37 -14.49
CA VAL A 56 2.47 11.18 -15.24
C VAL A 56 1.57 10.23 -14.44
N TYR A 57 0.30 10.62 -14.30
CA TYR A 57 -0.74 9.83 -13.64
C TYR A 57 -1.63 9.19 -14.71
N ASP A 58 -1.85 7.88 -14.62
CA ASP A 58 -2.86 7.18 -15.40
C ASP A 58 -4.03 6.78 -14.50
N ALA A 59 -5.07 7.62 -14.52
CA ALA A 59 -6.33 7.43 -13.81
C ALA A 59 -7.46 6.90 -14.70
N SER A 60 -7.14 6.47 -15.94
CA SER A 60 -8.16 6.10 -16.94
C SER A 60 -9.04 4.93 -16.51
N ALA A 61 -8.55 4.09 -15.60
CA ALA A 61 -9.26 2.95 -15.03
C ALA A 61 -10.19 3.33 -13.86
N VAL A 62 -10.14 4.55 -13.33
CA VAL A 62 -10.92 4.96 -12.16
C VAL A 62 -12.35 5.34 -12.57
N ASP A 63 -13.32 4.58 -12.08
CA ASP A 63 -14.75 4.90 -12.24
C ASP A 63 -15.26 5.60 -10.98
N TYR A 64 -15.29 6.92 -11.00
CA TYR A 64 -15.77 7.75 -9.88
C TYR A 64 -17.29 7.63 -9.63
N THR A 65 -18.05 7.01 -10.54
CA THR A 65 -19.50 6.83 -10.39
C THR A 65 -19.86 5.56 -9.61
N LYS A 66 -18.91 4.62 -9.46
CA LYS A 66 -19.15 3.34 -8.82
C LYS A 66 -18.22 3.13 -7.63
N ALA A 67 -18.82 2.75 -6.51
CA ALA A 67 -18.06 2.41 -5.32
C ALA A 67 -17.13 1.20 -5.58
N GLY A 68 -15.84 1.37 -5.35
CA GLY A 68 -14.82 0.44 -5.84
C GLY A 68 -13.41 0.88 -5.44
N ASP A 69 -12.48 -0.06 -5.55
CA ASP A 69 -11.06 0.19 -5.33
C ASP A 69 -10.38 0.15 -6.70
N TYR A 70 -9.82 1.28 -7.12
CA TYR A 70 -9.29 1.46 -8.47
C TYR A 70 -7.79 1.77 -8.41
N PRO A 71 -6.92 0.95 -9.03
CA PRO A 71 -5.51 1.25 -9.08
C PRO A 71 -5.24 2.40 -10.06
N VAL A 72 -4.39 3.33 -9.64
CA VAL A 72 -3.83 4.41 -10.47
C VAL A 72 -2.34 4.15 -10.62
N GLU A 73 -1.87 4.14 -11.86
CA GLU A 73 -0.45 4.05 -12.15
C GLU A 73 0.17 5.44 -12.16
N VAL A 74 1.33 5.57 -11.53
CA VAL A 74 2.20 6.74 -11.66
C VAL A 74 3.50 6.33 -12.28
N SER A 75 3.93 7.07 -13.30
CA SER A 75 5.15 6.78 -14.03
C SER A 75 6.00 8.02 -14.18
N VAL A 76 7.31 7.82 -14.29
CA VAL A 76 8.28 8.88 -14.55
C VAL A 76 9.37 8.36 -15.49
N MET A 77 9.80 9.21 -16.42
CA MET A 77 10.88 8.93 -17.35
C MET A 77 11.99 9.97 -17.19
N ASP A 78 13.23 9.52 -17.02
CA ASP A 78 14.41 10.39 -16.94
C ASP A 78 14.90 10.84 -18.33
N ASP A 79 15.92 11.71 -18.37
CA ASP A 79 16.50 12.22 -19.62
C ASP A 79 17.27 11.18 -20.43
N GLN A 80 17.55 10.03 -19.82
CA GLN A 80 18.21 8.89 -20.46
C GLN A 80 17.19 7.81 -20.89
N PHE A 81 15.89 8.14 -20.89
CA PHE A 81 14.78 7.25 -21.27
C PHE A 81 14.62 6.01 -20.37
N ASN A 82 15.15 6.03 -19.14
CA ASN A 82 14.81 5.01 -18.15
C ASN A 82 13.46 5.34 -17.51
N MET A 83 12.65 4.32 -17.29
CA MET A 83 11.32 4.46 -16.70
C MET A 83 11.23 3.79 -15.33
N SER A 84 10.34 4.32 -14.50
CA SER A 84 9.97 3.74 -13.20
C SER A 84 8.49 4.02 -12.96
N SER A 85 7.78 3.05 -12.40
CA SER A 85 6.37 3.19 -12.06
C SER A 85 6.06 2.69 -10.65
N ALA A 86 4.99 3.24 -10.09
CA ALA A 86 4.38 2.82 -8.83
C ALA A 86 2.86 2.87 -8.95
N PHE A 87 2.18 2.20 -8.03
CA PHE A 87 0.73 2.14 -7.99
C PHE A 87 0.24 2.70 -6.67
N PHE A 88 -0.93 3.33 -6.72
CA PHE A 88 -1.71 3.68 -5.55
C PHE A 88 -3.19 3.39 -5.82
N THR A 89 -3.99 3.17 -4.78
CA THR A 89 -5.41 2.83 -4.95
C THR A 89 -6.28 4.02 -4.60
N VAL A 90 -7.27 4.31 -5.44
CA VAL A 90 -8.36 5.25 -5.15
C VAL A 90 -9.56 4.46 -4.64
N HIS A 91 -10.10 4.86 -3.49
CA HIS A 91 -11.27 4.23 -2.88
C HIS A 91 -12.51 5.08 -3.13
N VAL A 92 -13.29 4.70 -4.14
CA VAL A 92 -14.57 5.36 -4.42
C VAL A 92 -15.61 4.78 -3.46
N LEU A 93 -16.25 5.65 -2.68
CA LEU A 93 -17.24 5.28 -1.68
C LEU A 93 -18.65 5.62 -2.15
N SER A 94 -19.60 4.74 -1.84
CA SER A 94 -21.02 5.05 -2.00
C SER A 94 -21.49 6.05 -0.92
N PRO A 95 -22.61 6.78 -1.13
CA PRO A 95 -23.12 7.72 -0.12
C PRO A 95 -23.48 7.03 1.20
N LYS A 96 -23.78 5.73 1.17
CA LYS A 96 -24.01 4.92 2.36
C LYS A 96 -22.71 4.67 3.13
N GLU A 97 -21.62 4.40 2.43
CA GLU A 97 -20.29 4.17 3.00
C GLU A 97 -19.71 5.45 3.60
N VAL A 98 -19.88 6.59 2.93
CA VAL A 98 -19.51 7.91 3.48
C VAL A 98 -20.18 8.14 4.84
N LYS A 99 -21.49 7.91 4.95
CA LYS A 99 -22.22 8.02 6.23
C LYS A 99 -21.70 7.07 7.31
N LEU A 100 -21.17 5.90 6.93
CA LEU A 100 -20.58 4.96 7.88
C LEU A 100 -19.25 5.50 8.41
N VAL A 101 -18.37 5.98 7.52
CA VAL A 101 -17.09 6.61 7.88
C VAL A 101 -17.31 7.83 8.77
N GLU A 102 -18.20 8.75 8.38
CA GLU A 102 -18.54 9.94 9.18
C GLU A 102 -19.10 9.59 10.55
N SER A 103 -19.80 8.45 10.66
CA SER A 103 -20.33 7.94 11.94
C SER A 103 -19.28 7.23 12.81
N GLY A 104 -18.02 7.18 12.37
CA GLY A 104 -16.91 6.50 13.04
C GLY A 104 -17.01 4.97 13.00
N ARG A 105 -17.86 4.41 12.12
CA ARG A 105 -17.96 2.96 11.92
C ARG A 105 -16.99 2.56 10.80
N PRO A 106 -16.14 1.53 11.03
CA PRO A 106 -15.20 1.10 10.01
C PRO A 106 -15.95 0.54 8.80
N LEU A 107 -15.46 0.85 7.60
CA LEU A 107 -15.96 0.24 6.39
C LEU A 107 -15.72 -1.27 6.42
N ARG A 108 -16.57 -2.01 5.72
CA ARG A 108 -16.40 -3.46 5.60
C ARG A 108 -15.03 -3.79 4.99
N ARG A 109 -14.62 -3.08 3.93
CA ARG A 109 -13.32 -3.28 3.28
C ARG A 109 -12.15 -2.92 4.19
N GLU A 110 -12.20 -1.78 4.91
CA GLU A 110 -11.20 -1.43 5.92
C GLU A 110 -11.07 -2.52 7.00
N SER A 111 -12.20 -3.06 7.46
CA SER A 111 -12.20 -4.13 8.46
C SER A 111 -11.58 -5.43 7.92
N GLU A 112 -11.71 -5.71 6.62
CA GLU A 112 -11.10 -6.86 5.94
C GLU A 112 -9.58 -6.65 5.77
N VAL A 113 -9.13 -5.46 5.35
CA VAL A 113 -7.70 -5.11 5.25
C VAL A 113 -7.02 -5.16 6.62
N GLN A 114 -7.64 -4.59 7.66
CA GLN A 114 -7.11 -4.66 9.02
C GLN A 114 -7.03 -6.11 9.54
N ARG A 115 -8.01 -6.95 9.18
CA ARG A 115 -7.98 -8.38 9.51
C ARG A 115 -6.85 -9.10 8.78
N ALA A 116 -6.66 -8.83 7.49
CA ALA A 116 -5.57 -9.42 6.69
C ALA A 116 -4.20 -8.98 7.23
N ALA A 117 -3.98 -7.68 7.43
CA ALA A 117 -2.73 -7.16 7.99
C ALA A 117 -2.44 -7.70 9.41
N LYS A 118 -3.48 -7.88 10.23
CA LYS A 118 -3.35 -8.52 11.55
C LYS A 118 -3.01 -10.00 11.41
N SER A 119 -3.62 -10.71 10.45
CA SER A 119 -3.32 -12.12 10.14
C SER A 119 -1.85 -12.29 9.74
N ASP A 120 -1.35 -11.51 8.78
CA ASP A 120 0.04 -11.59 8.31
C ASP A 120 1.04 -11.25 9.42
N LYS A 121 0.69 -10.32 10.31
CA LYS A 121 1.52 -10.00 11.48
C LYS A 121 1.56 -11.16 12.47
N ILE A 122 0.43 -11.84 12.68
CA ILE A 122 0.33 -13.03 13.54
C ILE A 122 1.14 -14.17 12.92
N GLU A 123 1.02 -14.43 11.61
CA GLU A 123 1.80 -15.47 10.93
C GLU A 123 3.30 -15.27 11.11
N ARG A 124 3.81 -14.04 10.88
CA ARG A 124 5.23 -13.73 11.11
C ARG A 124 5.70 -13.94 12.55
N ILE A 125 4.80 -13.84 13.53
CA ILE A 125 5.12 -14.10 14.94
C ILE A 125 5.10 -15.61 15.20
N VAL A 126 4.10 -16.33 14.68
CA VAL A 126 3.98 -17.78 14.80
C VAL A 126 5.19 -18.49 14.19
N ASP A 127 5.66 -18.05 13.02
CA ASP A 127 6.86 -18.61 12.39
C ASP A 127 8.12 -18.45 13.24
N LYS A 128 8.30 -17.28 13.87
CA LYS A 128 9.44 -17.05 14.79
C LYS A 128 9.40 -17.95 16.01
N ILE A 129 8.22 -18.14 16.60
CA ILE A 129 8.04 -19.03 17.75
C ILE A 129 8.26 -20.49 17.32
N SER A 130 7.70 -20.89 16.19
CA SER A 130 7.89 -22.23 15.60
C SER A 130 9.37 -22.54 15.38
N TYR A 131 10.12 -21.62 14.77
CA TYR A 131 11.57 -21.74 14.58
C TYR A 131 12.32 -21.96 15.90
N ILE A 132 12.01 -21.17 16.94
CA ILE A 132 12.66 -21.29 18.26
C ILE A 132 12.38 -22.66 18.89
N VAL A 133 11.14 -23.14 18.82
CA VAL A 133 10.75 -24.44 19.38
C VAL A 133 11.43 -25.59 18.64
N ILE A 134 11.41 -25.57 17.30
CA ILE A 134 12.09 -26.58 16.48
C ILE A 134 13.60 -26.59 16.78
N PHE A 135 14.22 -25.42 16.89
CA PHE A 135 15.64 -25.29 17.20
C PHE A 135 15.99 -25.86 18.59
N ALA A 136 15.17 -25.60 19.61
CA ALA A 136 15.35 -26.16 20.95
C ALA A 136 15.23 -27.70 20.95
N VAL A 137 14.27 -28.26 20.21
CA VAL A 137 14.10 -29.71 20.06
C VAL A 137 15.30 -30.34 19.35
N LEU A 138 15.80 -29.71 18.28
CA LEU A 138 16.99 -30.19 17.55
C LEU A 138 18.24 -30.19 18.44
N ILE A 139 18.46 -29.14 19.24
CA ILE A 139 19.55 -29.10 20.22
C ILE A 139 19.40 -30.20 21.25
N GLY A 140 18.19 -30.41 21.78
CA GLY A 140 17.91 -31.48 22.74
C GLY A 140 18.24 -32.87 22.20
N LEU A 141 17.87 -33.16 20.95
CA LEU A 141 18.22 -34.39 20.25
C LEU A 141 19.74 -34.54 20.03
N LEU A 142 20.43 -33.46 19.67
CA LEU A 142 21.88 -33.45 19.48
C LEU A 142 22.62 -33.74 20.79
N VAL A 143 22.18 -33.14 21.90
CA VAL A 143 22.75 -33.40 23.23
C VAL A 143 22.45 -34.81 23.70
N TYR A 144 21.21 -35.30 23.51
CA TYR A 144 20.81 -36.65 23.91
C TYR A 144 21.64 -37.71 23.19
N THR A 145 21.76 -37.60 21.86
CA THR A 145 22.58 -38.53 21.06
C THR A 145 24.05 -38.45 21.43
N TYR A 146 24.60 -37.26 21.71
CA TYR A 146 25.99 -37.12 22.16
C TYR A 146 26.27 -37.79 23.51
N LEU A 147 25.36 -37.64 24.49
CA LEU A 147 25.49 -38.26 25.81
C LEU A 147 25.28 -39.78 25.79
N ASP A 148 24.45 -40.31 24.88
CA ASP A 148 24.24 -41.76 24.73
C ASP A 148 25.43 -42.47 24.04
N THR A 149 26.28 -41.72 23.33
CA THR A 149 27.44 -42.26 22.61
C THR A 149 28.70 -42.41 23.49
N PHE A 150 28.69 -41.90 24.72
CA PHE A 150 29.81 -41.92 25.68
C PHE A 150 29.48 -42.72 26.95
#